data_AF-A0A441CDN5-F1
#
_entry.id   AF-A0A441CDN5-F1
#
_cell.length_a   1.000
_cell.length_b   1.000
_cell.length_c   1.000
_cell.angle_alpha   90.00
_cell.angle_beta   90.00
_cell.angle_gamma   90.00
#
_symmetry.space_group_name_H-M   'P 1'
#
loop_
_entity.id
_entity.type
_entity.pdbx_description
1 polymer ?
#
loop_
_entity_poly.entity_id
_entity_poly.type
_entity_poly.pdbx_seq_one_letter_code
_entity_poly.pdbx_strand_id
1 'polypeptide(L)' 'MEAIVDRDNLRKALARVRRNKGAPGIDGMSVDALALHLKDYWPELRAQLLEGAYKPQPVRRVDIPK' A
#
# COMPACT_ATOMS: atom_id res chain seq x y z
N MET A 1 6.27 -11.14 10.71
CA MET A 1 5.26 -10.16 10.30
C MET A 1 5.35 -8.86 11.10
N GLU A 2 5.59 -8.92 12.42
CA GLU A 2 5.64 -7.74 13.29
C GLU A 2 6.68 -6.68 12.87
N ALA A 3 7.90 -7.09 12.52
CA ALA A 3 8.93 -6.17 12.02
C ALA A 3 8.55 -5.49 10.67
N ILE A 4 7.67 -6.12 9.87
CA ILE A 4 7.19 -5.55 8.60
C ILE A 4 6.18 -4.44 8.86
N VAL A 5 5.30 -4.63 9.84
CA VAL A 5 4.27 -3.66 10.22
C VAL A 5 4.76 -2.62 11.25
N ASP A 6 6.07 -2.60 11.52
CA ASP A 6 6.69 -1.60 12.37
C ASP A 6 6.53 -0.19 11.77
N ARG A 7 6.29 0.79 12.65
CA ARG A 7 5.99 2.16 12.25
C ARG A 7 7.11 2.80 11.41
N ASP A 8 8.37 2.56 11.78
CA ASP A 8 9.50 3.17 11.07
C ASP A 8 9.77 2.45 9.75
N ASN A 9 9.56 1.14 9.70
CA ASN A 9 9.59 0.39 8.46
C ASN A 9 8.53 0.91 7.46
N LEU A 10 7.30 1.11 7.92
CA LEU A 10 6.20 1.59 7.08
C LEU A 10 6.39 3.02 6.60
N ARG A 11 6.96 3.90 7.43
CA ARG A 11 7.33 5.25 7.01
C ARG A 11 8.34 5.23 5.86
N LYS A 12 9.38 4.39 5.96
CA LYS A 12 10.37 4.20 4.89
C LYS A 12 9.71 3.64 3.63
N ALA A 13 8.82 2.66 3.77
CA ALA A 13 8.08 2.07 2.66
C ALA A 13 7.19 3.11 1.94
N LEU A 14 6.40 3.88 2.69
CA LEU A 14 5.52 4.92 2.15
C LEU A 14 6.31 6.00 1.40
N ALA A 15 7.47 6.43 1.93
CA ALA A 15 8.33 7.38 1.26
C ALA A 15 8.84 6.85 -0.09
N ARG A 16 9.19 5.57 -0.16
CA ARG A 16 9.64 4.92 -1.40
C ARG A 16 8.51 4.83 -2.44
N VAL A 17 7.30 4.45 -2.03
CA VAL A 17 6.13 4.36 -2.93
C VAL A 17 5.80 5.74 -3.51
N ARG A 18 5.79 6.79 -2.68
CA ARG A 18 5.59 8.17 -3.14
C ARG A 18 6.66 8.62 -4.13
N ARG A 19 7.93 8.31 -3.88
CA ARG A 19 9.04 8.64 -4.79
C ARG A 19 8.89 7.98 -6.16
N ASN A 20 8.33 6.77 -6.23
CA ASN A 20 8.17 6.05 -7.48
C ASN A 20 7.11 6.69 -8.41
N LYS A 21 6.17 7.48 -7.88
CA LYS A 21 5.12 8.17 -8.66
C LYS A 21 4.38 7.25 -9.64
N GLY A 22 4.17 5.99 -9.23
CA GLY A 22 3.56 4.97 -10.07
C GLY A 22 2.11 5.28 -10.42
N ALA A 23 1.64 4.73 -11.54
CA ALA A 23 0.24 4.81 -11.92
C ALA A 23 -0.64 4.06 -10.90
N PRO A 24 -1.89 4.52 -10.66
CA PRO A 24 -2.82 3.84 -9.76
C PRO A 24 -3.11 2.39 -10.15
N GLY A 25 -3.48 1.60 -9.13
CA GLY A 25 -3.94 0.22 -9.26
C GLY A 25 -5.38 0.14 -9.80
N ILE A 26 -6.04 -0.99 -9.58
CA ILE A 26 -7.43 -1.21 -10.01
C ILE A 26 -8.43 -0.32 -9.27
N ASP A 27 -8.08 0.11 -8.06
CA ASP A 27 -8.87 0.98 -7.19
C ASP A 27 -8.77 2.47 -7.57
N GLY A 28 -7.88 2.81 -8.50
CA GLY A 28 -7.64 4.19 -8.90
C GLY A 28 -6.97 5.06 -7.82
N MET A 29 -6.48 4.47 -6.72
CA MET A 29 -5.87 5.25 -5.63
C MET A 29 -4.51 5.82 -6.04
N SER A 30 -4.36 7.15 -5.93
CA SER A 30 -3.08 7.82 -6.18
C SER A 30 -2.13 7.71 -4.98
N VAL A 31 -0.83 7.86 -5.24
CA VAL A 31 0.20 7.89 -4.17
C VAL A 31 0.02 9.05 -3.18
N ASP A 32 -0.66 10.11 -3.60
CA ASP A 32 -0.97 11.26 -2.75
C ASP A 32 -2.14 10.95 -1.79
N ALA A 33 -3.16 10.24 -2.28
CA ALA A 33 -4.30 9.79 -1.50
C ALA A 33 -3.93 8.68 -0.49
N LEU A 34 -2.90 7.88 -0.79
CA LEU A 34 -2.48 6.73 0.02
C LEU A 34 -2.24 7.07 1.51
N ALA A 35 -1.64 8.23 1.80
CA ALA A 35 -1.35 8.58 3.20
C ALA A 35 -2.60 8.98 4.00
N LEU A 36 -3.64 9.50 3.34
CA LEU A 36 -4.93 9.75 3.99
C LEU A 36 -5.64 8.41 4.23
N HIS A 37 -5.67 7.54 3.23
CA HIS A 37 -6.24 6.21 3.36
C HIS A 37 -5.59 5.41 4.51
N LEU A 38 -4.26 5.44 4.62
CA LEU A 38 -3.58 4.77 5.73
C LEU A 38 -3.88 5.40 7.11
N LYS A 39 -4.28 6.68 7.21
CA LYS A 39 -4.69 7.23 8.52
C LYS A 39 -5.99 6.61 9.00
N ASP A 40 -6.91 6.34 8.08
CA ASP A 40 -8.25 5.88 8.41
C ASP A 40 -8.31 4.36 8.58
N TYR A 41 -7.59 3.61 7.74
CA TYR A 41 -7.72 2.14 7.65
C TYR A 41 -6.54 1.35 8.22
N TRP A 42 -5.44 1.99 8.64
CA TRP A 42 -4.25 1.27 9.09
C TRP A 42 -4.46 0.30 10.27
N PRO A 43 -5.25 0.62 11.32
CA PRO A 43 -5.47 -0.32 12.42
C PRO A 43 -6.06 -1.66 11.95
N GLU A 44 -7.06 -1.60 11.04
CA GLU A 44 -7.71 -2.78 10.47
C GLU A 44 -6.76 -3.55 9.56
N LEU A 45 -6.08 -2.87 8.64
CA LEU A 45 -5.11 -3.49 7.73
C LEU A 45 -3.99 -4.20 8.50
N ARG A 46 -3.48 -3.57 9.57
CA ARG A 46 -2.44 -4.17 10.43
C ARG A 46 -2.94 -5.45 11.10
N ALA A 47 -4.17 -5.47 11.61
CA ALA A 47 -4.74 -6.66 12.22
C ALA A 47 -4.86 -7.80 11.20
N GLN A 48 -5.47 -7.53 10.04
CA GLN A 48 -5.61 -8.52 8.96
C GLN A 48 -4.26 -9.06 8.47
N LEU A 49 -3.24 -8.21 8.42
CA LEU A 49 -1.87 -8.58 8.05
C LEU A 49 -1.21 -9.50 9.08
N LEU A 50 -1.40 -9.24 10.38
CA LEU A 50 -0.86 -10.07 11.46
C LEU A 50 -1.60 -11.41 11.60
N GLU A 51 -2.91 -11.40 11.36
CA GLU A 51 -3.78 -12.59 11.40
C GLU A 51 -3.68 -13.44 10.12
N GLY A 52 -3.02 -12.93 9.08
CA GLY A 52 -2.91 -13.60 7.78
C GLY A 52 -4.20 -13.59 6.95
N ALA A 53 -5.19 -12.78 7.34
CA ALA A 53 -6.48 -12.63 6.66
C ALA A 53 -6.44 -11.61 5.50
N TYR A 54 -5.38 -10.78 5.41
CA TYR A 54 -5.25 -9.76 4.38
C TYR A 54 -5.18 -10.37 2.97
N LYS A 55 -6.08 -9.92 2.09
CA LYS A 55 -6.11 -10.31 0.68
C LYS A 55 -5.71 -9.12 -0.19
N PRO A 56 -4.54 -9.16 -0.86
CA PRO A 56 -4.15 -8.08 -1.75
C PRO A 56 -5.09 -8.00 -2.96
N GLN A 57 -5.31 -6.78 -3.44
CA GLN A 57 -6.05 -6.56 -4.68
C GLN A 57 -5.30 -7.09 -5.90
N PRO A 58 -6.00 -7.56 -6.94
CA PRO A 58 -5.36 -7.96 -8.19
C PRO A 58 -4.64 -6.78 -8.86
N VAL A 59 -3.60 -7.08 -9.64
CA VAL A 59 -2.81 -6.06 -10.35
C VAL A 59 -3.56 -5.53 -11.58
N ARG A 60 -3.45 -4.23 -11.85
CA ARG A 60 -4.00 -3.62 -13.07
C ARG A 60 -3.09 -3.94 -14.27
N ARG A 61 -3.65 -4.55 -15.32
CA ARG A 61 -2.94 -4.76 -16.58
C ARG A 61 -2.82 -3.44 -17.33
N VAL A 62 -1.63 -3.15 -17.85
CA VAL A 62 -1.34 -1.99 -18.69
C VAL A 62 -0.45 -2.48 -19.83
N ASP A 63 -0.87 -2.23 -21.07
CA ASP A 63 -0.05 -2.53 -22.24
C ASP A 63 1.03 -1.46 -22.38
N ILE A 64 2.29 -1.88 -22.40
CA ILE A 64 3.46 -1.01 -22.55
C ILE A 64 4.14 -1.37 -23.88
N PRO A 65 4.20 -0.45 -24.86
CA PRO A 65 4.93 -0.69 -26.09
C PRO A 65 6.43 -0.89 -25.79
N LYS A 66 7.07 -1.84 -26.48
CA LYS A 66 8.49 -2.19 -26.29
C LYS A 66 9.40 -1.38 -27.20
#